data_AF-A0A2E7J8P3-F1
#
_entry.id   AF-A0A2E7J8P3-F1
#
_cell.length_a   1.000
_cell.length_b   1.000
_cell.length_c   1.000
_cell.angle_alpha   90.00
_cell.angle_beta   90.00
_cell.angle_gamma   90.00
#
_symmetry.space_group_name_H-M   'P 1'
#
loop_
_entity.id
_entity.type
_entity.pdbx_description
1 polymer ?
#
loop_
_entity_poly.entity_id
_entity_poly.type
_entity_poly.pdbx_seq_one_letter_code
_entity_poly.pdbx_strand_id
1 'polypeptide(L)'
;MSGTGSGVSNVGAWGLKSGTSGAMPFSQVIEFEYQGYNFRVWYPEVSFSTELGMVMSCKIDYEISDNKDDHVILLMGVSVPANAGDQPVLSFAQATIQFTDMSDSNIMTSPCGGNNIINDVYDQLSSQLTGTNIDSNSGGRAYLADVAKANMQAMLDCAVFTQK
;
A
#
# COMPACT_ATOMS: atom_id res chain seq x y z
N MET A 1 23.74 35.47 14.67
CA MET A 1 22.34 35.62 14.23
C MET A 1 22.31 35.16 12.78
N SER A 2 21.65 34.08 12.36
CA SER A 2 20.30 33.60 12.66
C SER A 2 20.26 32.07 12.69
N GLY A 3 19.69 31.49 13.75
CA GLY A 3 19.31 30.08 13.77
C GLY A 3 18.02 29.87 12.99
N THR A 4 18.02 28.93 12.06
CA THR A 4 16.80 28.38 11.46
C THR A 4 16.34 27.20 12.31
N GLY A 5 15.52 27.52 13.33
CA GLY A 5 14.79 26.51 14.07
C GLY A 5 13.85 25.76 13.12
N SER A 6 14.12 24.47 12.91
CA SER A 6 13.22 23.56 12.20
C SER A 6 12.00 23.30 13.08
N GLY A 7 10.95 24.09 12.86
CA GLY A 7 9.68 23.95 13.55
C GLY A 7 8.99 22.65 13.16
N VAL A 8 8.78 21.77 14.13
CA VAL A 8 7.85 20.64 14.03
C VAL A 8 6.43 21.22 13.99
N SER A 9 5.73 21.07 12.88
CA SER A 9 4.28 21.34 12.83
C SER A 9 3.55 20.13 13.38
N ASN A 10 3.05 20.25 14.60
CA ASN A 10 2.16 19.25 15.21
C ASN A 10 0.77 19.36 14.59
N VAL A 11 0.25 18.26 14.05
CA VAL A 11 -1.20 18.09 13.81
C VAL A 11 -1.71 17.20 14.95
N GLY A 12 -2.06 17.82 16.08
CA GLY A 12 -2.40 17.08 17.31
C GLY A 12 -1.20 16.33 17.89
N ALA A 13 -1.41 15.06 18.30
CA ALA A 13 -0.36 14.19 18.87
C ALA A 13 0.56 13.53 17.81
N TRP A 14 0.42 13.91 16.54
CA TRP A 14 1.14 13.29 15.42
C TRP A 14 2.31 14.17 14.97
N GLY A 15 3.51 13.60 14.98
CA GLY A 15 4.74 14.25 14.51
C GLY A 15 5.07 13.86 13.07
N LEU A 16 5.04 14.83 12.16
CA LEU A 16 5.60 14.69 10.80
C LEU A 16 7.14 14.62 10.89
N LYS A 17 7.75 13.66 10.18
CA LYS A 17 9.21 13.62 9.99
C LYS A 17 9.62 14.82 9.15
N SER A 18 10.35 15.77 9.73
CA SER A 18 10.89 16.94 9.04
C SER A 18 11.84 16.49 7.93
N GLY A 19 11.56 16.84 6.67
CA GLY A 19 12.42 16.36 5.58
C GLY A 19 12.21 16.90 4.16
N THR A 20 11.10 17.57 3.81
CA THR A 20 10.98 18.08 2.42
C THR A 20 10.07 19.30 2.34
N SER A 21 10.65 20.44 1.98
CA SER A 21 9.96 21.68 1.60
C SER A 21 9.38 21.61 0.18
N GLY A 22 8.74 20.49 -0.17
CA GLY A 22 8.04 20.25 -1.43
C GLY A 22 6.69 19.61 -1.12
N ALA A 23 5.76 19.61 -2.08
CA ALA A 23 4.43 18.99 -1.93
C ALA A 23 4.51 17.68 -1.14
N MET A 24 3.58 17.50 -0.18
CA MET A 24 3.52 16.35 0.71
C MET A 24 3.81 15.05 -0.07
N PRO A 25 4.66 14.14 0.43
CA PRO A 25 5.09 12.96 -0.33
C PRO A 25 3.94 12.03 -0.73
N PHE A 26 2.75 12.18 -0.12
CA PHE A 26 1.54 11.43 -0.46
C PHE A 26 1.05 11.61 -1.91
N SER A 27 1.37 12.71 -2.58
CA SER A 27 1.02 12.92 -4.00
C SER A 27 2.07 12.38 -4.97
N GLN A 28 3.11 11.70 -4.47
CA GLN A 28 4.11 11.06 -5.32
C GLN A 28 3.59 9.71 -5.79
N VAL A 29 3.77 9.46 -7.09
CA VAL A 29 3.33 8.25 -7.77
C VAL A 29 4.52 7.62 -8.47
N ILE A 30 4.60 6.29 -8.42
CA ILE A 30 5.50 5.48 -9.23
C ILE A 30 4.66 4.76 -10.28
N GLU A 31 4.95 5.01 -11.55
CA GLU A 31 4.29 4.34 -12.69
C GLU A 31 5.17 3.20 -13.20
N PHE A 32 4.56 2.06 -13.53
CA PHE A 32 5.26 0.90 -14.09
C PHE A 32 4.33 0.05 -14.95
N GLU A 33 4.92 -0.78 -15.80
CA GLU A 33 4.19 -1.74 -16.62
C GLU A 33 4.43 -3.17 -16.11
N TYR A 34 3.38 -3.98 -16.04
CA TYR A 34 3.47 -5.41 -15.76
C TYR A 34 2.58 -6.19 -16.74
N GLN A 35 3.17 -7.17 -17.43
CA GLN A 35 2.48 -8.00 -18.44
C GLN A 35 1.77 -7.16 -19.53
N GLY A 36 2.32 -5.99 -19.89
CA GLY A 36 1.74 -5.09 -20.90
C GLY A 36 0.63 -4.17 -20.39
N TYR A 37 0.39 -4.11 -19.06
CA TYR A 37 -0.61 -3.25 -18.44
C TYR A 37 0.03 -2.21 -17.52
N ASN A 38 -0.50 -0.98 -17.53
CA ASN A 38 0.02 0.12 -16.74
C ASN A 38 -0.56 0.12 -15.32
N PHE A 39 0.32 0.32 -14.35
CA PHE A 39 -0.02 0.46 -12.95
C PHE A 39 0.66 1.69 -12.35
N ARG A 40 0.01 2.26 -11.33
CA ARG A 40 0.52 3.41 -10.59
C ARG A 40 0.42 3.14 -9.10
N VAL A 41 1.54 3.20 -8.40
CA VAL A 41 1.60 3.03 -6.95
C VAL A 41 1.77 4.40 -6.31
N TRP A 42 0.85 4.73 -5.40
CA TRP A 42 0.93 5.94 -4.59
C TRP A 42 1.83 5.71 -3.39
N TYR A 43 2.58 6.74 -3.00
CA TYR A 43 3.47 6.65 -1.84
C TYR A 43 2.71 6.17 -0.59
N PRO A 44 3.24 5.18 0.15
CA PRO A 44 2.55 4.63 1.30
C PRO A 44 2.29 5.65 2.41
N GLU A 45 1.13 5.55 3.05
CA GLU A 45 0.83 6.27 4.27
C GLU A 45 1.18 5.41 5.48
N VAL A 46 1.69 6.05 6.53
CA VAL A 46 2.15 5.36 7.73
C VAL A 46 1.59 6.07 8.96
N SER A 47 0.88 5.31 9.79
CA SER A 47 0.33 5.76 11.07
C SER A 47 0.93 4.93 12.21
N PHE A 48 1.51 5.58 13.21
CA PHE A 48 2.03 4.97 14.43
C PHE A 48 1.10 5.20 15.63
N SER A 49 0.78 4.14 16.36
CA SER A 49 0.16 4.20 17.68
C SER A 49 1.07 3.50 18.70
N THR A 50 1.31 4.15 19.83
CA THR A 50 2.11 3.60 20.94
C THR A 50 1.55 2.29 21.51
N GLU A 51 0.26 2.03 21.32
CA GLU A 51 -0.45 0.87 21.85
C GLU A 51 -0.72 -0.20 20.78
N LEU A 52 -0.88 0.21 19.52
CA LEU A 52 -1.32 -0.69 18.43
C LEU A 52 -0.23 -0.99 17.40
N GLY A 53 0.95 -0.37 17.49
CA GLY A 53 2.05 -0.53 16.54
C GLY A 53 1.94 0.41 15.34
N MET A 54 2.44 -0.02 14.18
CA MET A 54 2.40 0.77 12.94
C MET A 54 1.40 0.18 11.96
N VAL A 55 0.60 1.06 11.36
CA VAL A 55 -0.27 0.76 10.23
C VAL A 55 0.32 1.42 9.00
N MET A 56 0.50 0.65 7.94
CA MET A 56 0.92 1.10 6.62
C MET A 56 -0.24 0.89 5.65
N SER A 57 -0.51 1.86 4.80
CA SER A 57 -1.47 1.71 3.69
C SER A 57 -0.87 2.19 2.38
N CYS A 58 -1.31 1.59 1.28
CA CYS A 58 -0.84 1.94 -0.05
C CYS A 58 -1.98 1.78 -1.06
N LYS A 59 -2.09 2.74 -1.97
CA LYS A 59 -3.04 2.69 -3.10
C LYS A 59 -2.29 2.31 -4.38
N ILE A 60 -2.87 1.43 -5.17
CA ILE A 60 -2.41 1.05 -6.49
C ILE A 60 -3.55 1.28 -7.47
N ASP A 61 -3.28 2.00 -8.55
CA ASP A 61 -4.20 2.14 -9.68
C ASP A 61 -3.77 1.18 -10.79
N TYR A 62 -4.71 0.41 -11.31
CA TYR A 62 -4.60 -0.21 -12.61
C TYR A 62 -5.33 0.67 -13.62
N GLU A 63 -4.59 1.19 -14.59
CA GLU A 63 -5.15 2.08 -15.61
C GLU A 63 -5.97 1.28 -16.62
N ILE A 64 -7.28 1.50 -16.60
CA ILE A 64 -8.19 1.05 -17.65
C ILE A 64 -8.33 2.21 -18.65
N SER A 65 -8.55 1.87 -19.92
CA SER A 65 -8.85 2.87 -20.94
C SER A 65 -10.00 3.81 -20.52
N ASP A 66 -10.03 5.03 -21.06
CA ASP A 66 -11.07 6.05 -20.83
C ASP A 66 -11.09 6.70 -19.42
N ASN A 67 -9.93 6.92 -18.81
CA ASN A 67 -9.77 7.58 -17.50
C ASN A 67 -10.51 6.88 -16.35
N LYS A 68 -10.64 5.55 -16.43
CA LYS A 68 -11.15 4.72 -15.34
C LYS A 68 -9.99 3.93 -14.79
N ASP A 69 -9.86 3.87 -13.48
CA ASP A 69 -8.83 3.08 -12.83
C ASP A 69 -9.48 2.10 -11.88
N ASP A 70 -9.08 0.84 -11.90
CA ASP A 70 -9.37 -0.01 -10.74
C ASP A 70 -8.41 0.36 -9.62
N HIS A 71 -8.92 0.39 -8.38
CA HIS A 71 -8.13 0.79 -7.22
C HIS A 71 -7.89 -0.41 -6.32
N VAL A 72 -6.63 -0.77 -6.10
CA VAL A 72 -6.23 -1.68 -5.02
C VAL A 72 -5.81 -0.85 -3.82
N ILE A 73 -6.40 -1.12 -2.65
CA ILE A 73 -5.98 -0.53 -1.39
C ILE A 73 -5.41 -1.63 -0.50
N LEU A 74 -4.15 -1.47 -0.11
CA LEU A 74 -3.44 -2.35 0.80
C LEU A 74 -3.44 -1.73 2.19
N LEU A 75 -3.68 -2.55 3.21
CA LEU A 75 -3.58 -2.18 4.61
C LEU A 75 -2.76 -3.23 5.35
N MET A 76 -1.71 -2.81 6.04
CA MET A 76 -0.77 -3.69 6.73
C MET A 76 -0.54 -3.19 8.15
N GLY A 77 -0.60 -4.08 9.13
CA GLY A 77 -0.16 -3.80 10.50
C GLY A 77 1.20 -4.45 10.75
N VAL A 78 2.18 -3.65 11.15
CA VAL A 78 3.53 -4.12 11.46
C VAL A 78 3.95 -3.72 12.87
N SER A 79 4.75 -4.57 13.50
CA SER A 79 5.42 -4.21 14.75
C SER A 79 6.65 -3.35 14.46
N VAL A 80 6.94 -2.44 15.40
CA VAL A 80 8.20 -1.69 15.37
C VAL A 80 9.31 -2.62 15.84
N PRO A 81 10.36 -2.84 15.04
CA PRO A 81 11.49 -3.66 15.46
C PRO A 81 12.19 -3.09 16.70
N ALA A 82 12.69 -3.97 17.56
CA ALA A 82 13.39 -3.59 18.78
C ALA A 82 14.77 -2.97 18.52
N ASN A 83 15.45 -3.37 17.43
CA ASN A 83 16.77 -2.86 17.06
C ASN A 83 16.72 -2.08 15.74
N ALA A 84 17.61 -1.09 15.62
CA ALA A 84 17.81 -0.37 14.36
C ALA A 84 18.36 -1.33 13.28
N GLY A 85 17.73 -1.34 12.11
CA GLY A 85 18.12 -2.20 10.97
C GLY A 85 17.39 -3.54 10.88
N ASP A 86 16.63 -3.93 11.91
CA ASP A 86 15.74 -5.08 11.82
C ASP A 86 14.54 -4.76 10.92
N GLN A 87 14.01 -5.79 10.24
CA GLN A 87 12.81 -5.66 9.43
C GLN A 87 11.54 -5.59 10.30
N PRO A 88 10.50 -4.85 9.87
CA PRO A 88 9.20 -4.90 10.52
C PRO A 88 8.63 -6.33 10.47
N VAL A 89 8.02 -6.78 11.58
CA VAL A 89 7.26 -8.03 11.56
C VAL A 89 5.81 -7.71 11.18
N LEU A 90 5.35 -8.28 10.07
CA LEU A 90 3.96 -8.18 9.62
C LEU A 90 3.06 -8.96 10.59
N SER A 91 2.09 -8.27 11.18
CA SER A 91 1.12 -8.84 12.12
C SER A 91 -0.22 -9.13 11.46
N PHE A 92 -0.64 -8.27 10.52
CA PHE A 92 -1.79 -8.52 9.67
C PHE A 92 -1.67 -7.80 8.33
N ALA A 93 -2.42 -8.27 7.32
CA ALA A 93 -2.68 -7.51 6.11
C ALA A 93 -4.11 -7.74 5.59
N GLN A 94 -4.61 -6.75 4.86
CA GLN A 94 -5.89 -6.80 4.16
C GLN A 94 -5.74 -6.04 2.84
N ALA A 95 -6.45 -6.49 1.81
CA ALA A 95 -6.53 -5.79 0.54
C ALA A 95 -7.99 -5.60 0.13
N THR A 96 -8.26 -4.49 -0.55
CA THR A 96 -9.51 -4.27 -1.27
C THR A 96 -9.22 -3.93 -2.74
N ILE A 97 -10.12 -4.32 -3.63
CA ILE A 97 -10.12 -3.91 -5.03
C ILE A 97 -11.45 -3.24 -5.32
N GLN A 98 -11.41 -2.03 -5.85
CA GLN A 98 -12.57 -1.27 -6.30
C GLN A 98 -12.58 -1.23 -7.82
N PHE A 99 -13.64 -1.77 -8.42
CA PHE A 99 -13.84 -1.74 -9.87
C PHE A 99 -14.66 -0.50 -10.24
N THR A 100 -14.01 0.53 -10.77
CA THR A 100 -14.65 1.86 -10.94
C THR A 100 -15.60 1.93 -12.13
N ASP A 101 -15.48 1.00 -13.07
CA ASP A 101 -16.41 0.85 -14.18
C ASP A 101 -17.72 0.14 -13.79
N MET A 102 -17.83 -0.36 -12.54
CA MET A 102 -18.96 -1.11 -12.00
C MET A 102 -19.27 -2.42 -12.75
N SER A 103 -18.33 -2.96 -13.53
CA SER A 103 -18.55 -4.24 -14.23
C SER A 103 -18.56 -5.43 -13.28
N ASP A 104 -17.89 -5.28 -12.13
CA ASP A 104 -17.67 -6.33 -11.14
C ASP A 104 -17.93 -5.80 -9.72
N SER A 105 -18.25 -6.72 -8.81
CA SER A 105 -18.37 -6.37 -7.39
C SER A 105 -16.98 -6.16 -6.79
N ASN A 106 -16.84 -5.11 -5.96
CA ASN A 106 -15.60 -4.86 -5.23
C ASN A 106 -15.18 -6.09 -4.42
N ILE A 107 -13.87 -6.33 -4.39
CA ILE A 107 -13.25 -7.42 -3.63
C ILE A 107 -12.73 -6.85 -2.32
N MET A 108 -12.91 -7.60 -1.23
CA MET A 108 -12.31 -7.31 0.06
C MET A 108 -11.84 -8.63 0.66
N THR A 109 -10.54 -8.77 0.90
CA THR A 109 -10.03 -9.93 1.63
C THR A 109 -10.46 -9.85 3.09
N SER A 110 -10.56 -11.00 3.76
CA SER A 110 -10.54 -11.02 5.21
C SER A 110 -9.14 -10.59 5.70
N PRO A 111 -9.03 -9.97 6.89
CA PRO A 111 -7.73 -9.72 7.51
C PRO A 111 -6.95 -11.04 7.66
N CYS A 112 -5.74 -11.09 7.10
CA CYS A 112 -4.84 -12.23 7.18
C CYS A 112 -3.84 -12.02 8.30
N GLY A 113 -3.57 -13.05 9.10
CA GLY A 113 -2.61 -13.06 10.20
C GLY A 113 -1.76 -14.34 10.21
N GLY A 114 -0.80 -14.45 11.13
CA GLY A 114 0.07 -15.63 11.24
C GLY A 114 1.35 -15.52 10.41
N ASN A 115 1.83 -16.63 9.84
CA ASN A 115 3.17 -16.70 9.24
C ASN A 115 3.21 -16.48 7.73
N ASN A 116 2.07 -16.60 7.02
CA ASN A 116 2.00 -16.56 5.55
C ASN A 116 1.12 -15.41 5.03
N ILE A 117 1.01 -14.33 5.80
CA ILE A 117 0.02 -13.24 5.62
C ILE A 117 -0.06 -12.73 4.17
N ILE A 118 1.07 -12.43 3.54
CA ILE A 118 1.09 -11.90 2.16
C ILE A 118 0.57 -12.95 1.15
N ASN A 119 0.93 -14.21 1.33
CA ASN A 119 0.44 -15.30 0.47
C ASN A 119 -1.06 -15.54 0.71
N ASP A 120 -1.53 -15.44 1.96
CA ASP A 120 -2.95 -15.61 2.26
C ASP A 120 -3.82 -14.51 1.65
N VAL A 121 -3.33 -13.25 1.64
CA VAL A 121 -3.98 -12.15 0.90
C VAL A 121 -3.96 -12.42 -0.60
N TYR A 122 -2.82 -12.85 -1.14
CA TYR A 122 -2.68 -13.20 -2.55
C TYR A 122 -3.67 -14.30 -2.98
N ASP A 123 -3.79 -15.37 -2.19
CA ASP A 123 -4.68 -16.49 -2.50
C ASP A 123 -6.15 -16.06 -2.46
N GLN A 124 -6.53 -15.22 -1.49
CA GLN A 124 -7.89 -14.66 -1.41
C GLN A 124 -8.21 -13.72 -2.58
N LEU A 125 -7.27 -12.86 -2.99
CA LEU A 125 -7.46 -11.99 -4.16
C LEU A 125 -7.54 -12.81 -5.43
N SER A 126 -6.60 -13.75 -5.63
CA SER A 126 -6.55 -14.62 -6.82
C SER A 126 -7.85 -15.41 -6.95
N SER A 127 -8.33 -16.00 -5.85
CA SER A 127 -9.59 -16.75 -5.86
C SER A 127 -10.78 -15.86 -6.24
N GLN A 128 -10.87 -14.63 -5.75
CA GLN A 128 -11.99 -13.74 -6.04
C GLN A 128 -11.92 -13.14 -7.45
N LEU A 129 -10.71 -12.87 -7.96
CA LEU A 129 -10.48 -12.39 -9.32
C LEU A 129 -10.80 -13.44 -10.40
N THR A 130 -10.80 -14.74 -10.08
CA THR A 130 -11.29 -15.75 -11.06
C THR A 130 -12.76 -15.54 -11.46
N GLY A 131 -13.54 -14.85 -10.63
CA GLY A 131 -14.95 -14.56 -10.89
C GLY A 131 -15.20 -13.23 -11.60
N THR A 132 -14.17 -12.45 -11.93
CA THR A 132 -14.35 -11.13 -12.53
C THR A 132 -14.31 -11.16 -14.05
N ASN A 133 -14.91 -10.15 -14.68
CA ASN A 133 -14.87 -10.01 -16.13
C ASN A 133 -13.51 -9.46 -16.59
N ILE A 134 -12.80 -10.25 -17.38
CA ILE A 134 -11.50 -9.91 -17.95
C ILE A 134 -11.65 -9.92 -19.48
N ASP A 135 -11.68 -8.72 -20.07
CA ASP A 135 -11.79 -8.52 -21.52
C ASP A 135 -10.59 -7.75 -22.07
N SER A 136 -10.66 -7.30 -23.32
CA SER A 136 -9.57 -6.56 -23.97
C SER A 136 -9.24 -5.22 -23.32
N ASN A 137 -10.18 -4.65 -22.54
CA ASN A 137 -10.03 -3.35 -21.88
C ASN A 137 -9.63 -3.52 -20.42
N SER A 138 -10.04 -4.62 -19.77
CA SER A 138 -9.77 -4.91 -18.35
C SER A 138 -8.74 -6.02 -18.12
N GLY A 139 -7.96 -6.40 -19.14
CA GLY A 139 -7.02 -7.52 -19.11
C GLY A 139 -6.03 -7.51 -17.94
N GLY A 140 -5.67 -6.33 -17.42
CA GLY A 140 -4.78 -6.18 -16.28
C GLY A 140 -5.35 -6.69 -14.95
N ARG A 141 -6.68 -6.87 -14.86
CA ARG A 141 -7.34 -7.47 -13.69
C ARG A 141 -6.82 -8.85 -13.33
N ALA A 142 -6.36 -9.60 -14.32
CA ALA A 142 -5.74 -10.92 -14.14
C ALA A 142 -4.49 -10.87 -13.22
N TYR A 143 -3.86 -9.71 -13.08
CA TYR A 143 -2.58 -9.54 -12.41
C TYR A 143 -2.65 -8.70 -11.13
N LEU A 144 -3.85 -8.24 -10.74
CA LEU A 144 -4.01 -7.39 -9.54
C LEU A 144 -3.52 -8.09 -8.26
N ALA A 145 -3.72 -9.41 -8.14
CA ALA A 145 -3.20 -10.18 -7.02
C ALA A 145 -1.65 -10.20 -6.99
N ASP A 146 -1.00 -10.42 -8.14
CA ASP A 146 0.46 -10.42 -8.24
C ASP A 146 1.05 -9.05 -7.89
N VAL A 147 0.44 -7.98 -8.41
CA VAL A 147 0.86 -6.60 -8.15
C VAL A 147 0.66 -6.23 -6.67
N ALA A 148 -0.47 -6.61 -6.07
CA ALA A 148 -0.73 -6.43 -4.65
C ALA A 148 0.33 -7.14 -3.78
N LYS A 149 0.64 -8.40 -4.11
CA LYS A 149 1.66 -9.21 -3.44
C LYS A 149 3.04 -8.56 -3.49
N ALA A 150 3.47 -8.15 -4.69
CA ALA A 150 4.75 -7.51 -4.89
C ALA A 150 4.87 -6.20 -4.09
N ASN A 151 3.81 -5.38 -4.05
CA ASN A 151 3.80 -4.12 -3.31
C ASN A 151 3.79 -4.31 -1.79
N MET A 152 3.05 -5.30 -1.26
CA MET A 152 3.14 -5.65 0.17
C MET A 152 4.55 -6.08 0.56
N GLN A 153 5.21 -6.90 -0.27
CA GLN A 153 6.58 -7.32 -0.03
C GLN A 153 7.55 -6.13 -0.08
N ALA A 154 7.44 -5.28 -1.10
CA ALA A 154 8.27 -4.09 -1.25
C ALA A 154 8.12 -3.11 -0.07
N MET A 155 6.90 -2.93 0.46
CA MET A 155 6.66 -2.08 1.64
C MET A 155 7.40 -2.60 2.88
N LEU A 156 7.52 -3.93 3.07
CA LEU A 156 8.28 -4.51 4.18
C LEU A 156 9.78 -4.40 3.96
N ASP A 157 10.26 -4.77 2.77
CA ASP A 157 11.69 -4.83 2.47
C ASP A 157 12.34 -3.44 2.44
N CYS A 158 11.59 -2.41 2.04
CA CYS A 158 12.07 -1.04 1.96
C CYS A 158 11.79 -0.22 3.24
N ALA A 159 11.11 -0.78 4.25
CA ALA A 159 10.83 -0.05 5.49
C ALA A 159 12.10 0.11 6.33
N VAL A 160 12.58 1.35 6.46
CA VAL A 160 13.74 1.69 7.29
C VAL A 160 13.31 2.33 8.60
N PHE A 161 13.58 1.66 9.70
CA PHE A 161 13.31 2.15 11.05
C PHE A 161 14.54 2.87 11.62
N THR A 162 14.41 4.17 11.84
CA THR A 162 15.41 4.98 12.52
C THR A 162 15.01 5.13 13.99
N GLN A 163 15.77 4.54 14.92
CA GLN A 163 15.63 4.87 16.34
C GLN A 163 15.98 6.36 16.53
N LYS A 164 15.21 7.05 17.39
CA LYS A 164 15.52 8.43 17.79
C LYS A 164 16.62 8.44 18.85
#